data_AF-A0A6G5A257-F1
#
_entry.id   AF-A0A6G5A257-F1
#
_cell.length_a   1.000
_cell.length_b   1.000
_cell.length_c   1.000
_cell.angle_alpha   90.00
_cell.angle_beta   90.00
_cell.angle_gamma   90.00
#
_symmetry.space_group_name_H-M   'P 1'
#
loop_
_entity.id
_entity.type
_entity.pdbx_description
1 polymer ?
#
loop_
_entity_poly.entity_id
_entity_poly.type
_entity_poly.pdbx_seq_one_letter_code
_entity_poly.pdbx_strand_id
1 'polypeptide(L)'
;ENENGGLHGVVKVVQKLNYGGSWQRLQQLFTRNYAKKASAAAAGLSIQPKRKKLPVETDPGKLVRFCCGSNILKEGEDVELGADEAYPSWLWELPLNGPPPLSEMDPETPQYWESLHRRALLNQNKLLSNAPKVKLRINEKEKLRKLKALRFRALAAYRYDPGVPLREYEEQLKRNRLD
;
A
#
# COMPACT_ATOMS: atom_id res chain seq x y z
N GLU A 1 61.68 -39.73 -13.57
CA GLU A 1 61.88 -40.71 -14.66
C GLU A 1 60.60 -40.80 -15.47
N ASN A 2 60.75 -41.12 -16.75
CA ASN A 2 59.73 -41.07 -17.80
C ASN A 2 58.46 -41.83 -17.40
N GLU A 3 57.26 -41.42 -17.81
CA GLU A 3 56.62 -41.94 -19.02
C GLU A 3 55.46 -41.02 -19.48
N ASN A 4 55.56 -40.51 -20.71
CA ASN A 4 54.45 -39.86 -21.42
C ASN A 4 53.75 -40.92 -22.29
N GLY A 5 52.58 -41.40 -21.86
CA GLY A 5 51.72 -42.29 -22.63
C GLY A 5 50.73 -41.52 -23.52
N GLY A 6 50.76 -41.80 -24.82
CA GLY A 6 50.00 -41.10 -25.85
C GLY A 6 48.49 -41.39 -25.86
N LEU A 7 47.72 -40.36 -26.20
CA LEU A 7 46.27 -40.42 -26.41
C LEU A 7 45.95 -40.80 -27.87
N HIS A 8 45.32 -41.97 -28.03
CA HIS A 8 44.68 -42.41 -29.27
C HIS A 8 43.35 -41.69 -29.50
N GLY A 9 43.09 -41.40 -30.78
CA GLY A 9 42.03 -40.53 -31.24
C GLY A 9 40.62 -41.12 -31.16
N VAL A 10 39.65 -40.22 -31.02
CA VAL A 10 38.23 -40.44 -31.33
C VAL A 10 37.78 -39.27 -32.19
N VAL A 11 37.46 -39.56 -33.45
CA VAL A 11 36.90 -38.60 -34.42
C VAL A 11 35.53 -38.16 -33.90
N LYS A 12 35.42 -36.91 -33.43
CA LYS A 12 34.13 -36.30 -33.07
C LYS A 12 33.47 -35.78 -34.35
N VAL A 13 32.40 -36.45 -34.75
CA VAL A 13 31.47 -35.97 -35.78
C VAL A 13 30.90 -34.62 -35.34
N VAL A 14 31.26 -33.55 -36.05
CA VAL A 14 30.66 -32.22 -35.88
C VAL A 14 29.30 -32.24 -36.57
N GLN A 15 28.24 -32.43 -35.79
CA GLN A 15 26.88 -32.19 -36.26
C GLN A 15 26.68 -30.68 -36.41
N LYS A 16 26.62 -30.20 -37.66
CA LYS A 16 26.16 -28.85 -37.98
C LYS A 16 24.70 -28.72 -37.55
N LEU A 17 24.44 -27.98 -36.47
CA LEU A 17 23.10 -27.56 -36.11
C LEU A 17 22.60 -26.57 -37.17
N ASN A 18 21.60 -27.01 -37.91
CA ASN A 18 20.94 -26.28 -38.98
C ASN A 18 19.99 -25.25 -38.34
N TYR A 19 20.34 -23.96 -38.41
CA TYR A 19 19.47 -22.87 -37.95
C TYR A 19 18.42 -22.59 -39.03
N GLY A 20 17.34 -23.36 -38.98
CA GLY A 20 16.16 -23.20 -39.84
C GLY A 20 14.95 -22.71 -39.03
N GLY A 21 14.67 -21.41 -39.13
CA GLY A 21 13.35 -20.78 -39.08
C GLY A 21 12.33 -21.18 -38.00
N SER A 22 12.03 -20.25 -37.10
CA SER A 22 10.68 -19.67 -37.02
C SER A 22 10.67 -18.48 -36.07
N TRP A 23 10.59 -17.27 -36.64
CA TRP A 23 10.34 -16.02 -35.91
C TRP A 23 8.96 -15.99 -35.22
N GLN A 24 8.16 -17.05 -35.33
CA GLN A 24 6.90 -17.19 -34.58
C GLN A 24 7.10 -17.78 -33.19
N ARG A 25 8.28 -18.37 -32.87
CA ARG A 25 8.55 -18.93 -31.53
C ARG A 25 9.03 -17.91 -30.49
N LEU A 26 9.43 -16.70 -30.89
CA LEU A 26 9.82 -15.63 -29.96
C LEU A 26 8.72 -14.62 -29.65
N GLN A 27 7.53 -14.74 -30.28
CA GLN A 27 6.40 -13.86 -29.98
C GLN A 27 5.56 -14.33 -28.78
N GLN A 28 5.79 -15.54 -28.25
CA GLN A 28 5.01 -16.07 -27.12
C GLN A 28 5.57 -15.72 -25.73
N LEU A 29 6.78 -15.14 -25.63
CA LEU A 29 7.40 -14.83 -24.34
C LEU A 29 7.26 -13.36 -23.87
N PHE A 30 6.63 -12.48 -24.67
CA PHE A 30 6.51 -11.05 -24.32
C PHE A 30 5.07 -10.50 -24.27
N THR A 31 4.04 -11.32 -24.43
CA THR A 31 2.67 -10.90 -24.11
C THR A 31 2.30 -11.38 -22.71
N ARG A 32 2.51 -10.51 -21.72
CA ARG A 32 1.94 -10.72 -20.37
C ARG A 32 0.42 -10.65 -20.52
N ASN A 33 -0.25 -11.79 -20.59
CA ASN A 33 -1.69 -11.89 -20.45
C ASN A 33 -2.06 -11.56 -19.00
N TYR A 34 -2.25 -10.27 -18.70
CA TYR A 34 -2.86 -9.86 -17.44
C TYR A 34 -4.32 -10.33 -17.40
N ALA A 35 -4.78 -10.77 -16.24
CA ALA A 35 -6.17 -11.18 -16.03
C ALA A 35 -7.12 -10.06 -16.47
N LYS A 36 -7.91 -10.31 -17.52
CA LYS A 36 -9.03 -9.43 -17.89
C LYS A 36 -10.06 -9.51 -16.76
N LYS A 37 -10.46 -8.35 -16.22
CA LYS A 37 -11.54 -8.26 -15.24
C LYS A 37 -12.80 -8.87 -15.87
N ALA A 38 -13.33 -9.95 -15.28
CA ALA A 38 -14.63 -10.46 -15.68
C ALA A 38 -15.65 -9.33 -15.50
N SER A 39 -16.26 -8.89 -16.60
CA SER A 39 -17.44 -8.05 -16.54
C SER A 39 -18.54 -8.92 -15.96
N ALA A 40 -18.85 -8.72 -14.68
CA ALA A 40 -19.98 -9.39 -14.04
C ALA A 40 -21.23 -9.08 -14.88
N ALA A 41 -21.75 -10.11 -15.56
CA ALA A 41 -23.08 -10.07 -16.13
C ALA A 41 -24.06 -9.74 -15.00
N ALA A 42 -24.84 -8.70 -15.21
CA ALA A 42 -25.88 -8.29 -14.29
C ALA A 42 -26.93 -9.40 -14.19
N ALA A 43 -27.08 -10.00 -13.01
CA ALA A 43 -28.33 -10.54 -12.43
C ALA A 43 -27.98 -11.43 -11.23
N GLY A 44 -27.54 -10.80 -10.15
CA GLY A 44 -27.57 -11.40 -8.83
C GLY A 44 -28.05 -10.34 -7.88
N LEU A 45 -29.31 -10.43 -7.43
CA LEU A 45 -29.73 -9.72 -6.24
C LEU A 45 -28.64 -9.96 -5.19
N SER A 46 -27.93 -8.93 -4.79
CA SER A 46 -26.99 -9.04 -3.70
C SER A 46 -27.82 -9.36 -2.47
N ILE A 47 -28.00 -10.65 -2.17
CA ILE A 47 -28.41 -11.13 -0.87
C ILE A 47 -27.22 -10.81 0.03
N GLN A 48 -27.10 -9.54 0.38
CA GLN A 48 -26.26 -9.14 1.48
C GLN A 48 -26.91 -9.80 2.68
N PRO A 49 -26.28 -10.79 3.34
CA PRO A 49 -26.87 -11.39 4.52
C PRO A 49 -27.17 -10.27 5.50
N LYS A 50 -28.45 -10.14 5.90
CA LYS A 50 -28.87 -9.14 6.88
C LYS A 50 -28.01 -9.34 8.12
N ARG A 51 -27.33 -8.29 8.59
CA ARG A 51 -26.52 -8.36 9.82
C ARG A 51 -27.44 -8.77 10.97
N LYS A 52 -27.15 -9.91 11.60
CA LYS A 52 -27.90 -10.40 12.76
C LYS A 52 -27.56 -9.48 13.95
N LYS A 53 -28.56 -8.84 14.53
CA LYS A 53 -28.43 -8.15 15.82
C LYS A 53 -28.57 -9.21 16.90
N LEU A 54 -27.51 -9.43 17.67
CA LEU A 54 -27.57 -10.29 18.84
C LEU A 54 -28.21 -9.53 20.00
N PRO A 55 -28.95 -10.20 20.89
CA PRO A 55 -29.45 -9.59 22.11
C PRO A 55 -28.26 -9.15 22.97
N VAL A 56 -28.35 -7.96 23.57
CA VAL A 56 -27.34 -7.43 24.48
C VAL A 56 -27.76 -7.77 25.90
N GLU A 57 -26.81 -8.20 26.71
CA GLU A 57 -27.06 -8.51 28.12
C GLU A 57 -27.41 -7.26 28.92
N THR A 58 -28.38 -7.38 29.82
CA THR A 58 -28.92 -6.26 30.61
C THR A 58 -28.74 -6.42 32.12
N ASP A 59 -28.30 -7.59 32.58
CA ASP A 59 -28.06 -7.84 34.00
C ASP A 59 -26.78 -7.12 34.48
N PRO A 60 -26.87 -6.19 35.45
CA PRO A 60 -25.71 -5.47 35.94
C PRO A 60 -24.67 -6.38 36.61
N GLY A 61 -25.10 -7.47 37.27
CA GLY A 61 -24.17 -8.38 37.95
C GLY A 61 -23.22 -9.07 36.95
N LYS A 62 -23.76 -9.49 35.81
CA LYS A 62 -22.98 -10.07 34.71
C LYS A 62 -22.08 -9.04 34.02
N LEU A 63 -22.58 -7.83 33.76
CA LEU A 63 -21.83 -6.76 33.08
C LEU A 63 -20.59 -6.28 33.84
N VAL A 64 -20.60 -6.35 35.18
CA VAL A 64 -19.43 -5.99 36.01
C VAL A 64 -18.39 -7.10 36.07
N ARG A 65 -18.82 -8.37 36.01
CA ARG A 65 -17.93 -9.53 36.18
C ARG A 65 -17.33 -10.04 34.87
N PHE A 66 -18.03 -9.88 33.76
CA PHE A 66 -17.65 -10.46 32.48
C PHE A 66 -17.54 -9.40 31.39
N CYS A 67 -16.60 -9.61 30.46
CA CYS A 67 -16.53 -8.87 29.21
C CYS A 67 -17.58 -9.41 28.23
N CYS A 68 -18.83 -8.99 28.38
CA CYS A 68 -19.95 -9.46 27.58
C CYS A 68 -19.75 -9.19 26.08
N GLY A 69 -19.86 -10.24 25.25
CA GLY A 69 -19.66 -10.15 23.80
C GLY A 69 -18.21 -10.36 23.35
N SER A 70 -17.34 -10.80 24.26
CA SER A 70 -15.98 -11.24 23.94
C SER A 70 -15.97 -12.57 23.19
N ASN A 71 -16.89 -13.49 23.53
CA ASN A 71 -17.00 -14.78 22.84
C ASN A 71 -17.77 -14.66 21.52
N ILE A 72 -17.10 -14.96 20.40
CA ILE A 72 -17.70 -15.01 19.05
C ILE A 72 -18.18 -16.41 18.65
N LEU A 73 -17.81 -17.43 19.42
CA LEU A 73 -18.15 -18.82 19.14
C LEU A 73 -19.58 -19.13 19.61
N LYS A 74 -20.19 -20.17 19.03
CA LYS A 74 -21.54 -20.61 19.45
C LYS A 74 -21.55 -21.24 20.83
N GLU A 75 -20.42 -21.80 21.22
CA GLU A 75 -20.19 -22.53 22.47
C GLU A 75 -19.02 -21.86 23.19
N GLY A 76 -19.08 -21.83 24.52
CA GLY A 76 -18.09 -21.17 25.37
C GLY A 76 -18.67 -20.01 26.18
N GLU A 77 -17.89 -19.55 27.14
CA GLU A 77 -18.26 -18.46 28.05
C GLU A 77 -17.48 -17.19 27.70
N ASP A 78 -18.02 -16.04 28.10
CA ASP A 78 -17.34 -14.76 27.98
C ASP A 78 -16.15 -14.67 28.95
N VAL A 79 -15.17 -13.84 28.64
CA VAL A 79 -13.98 -13.67 29.48
C VAL A 79 -14.35 -12.99 30.81
N GLU A 80 -14.00 -13.64 31.92
CA GLU A 80 -14.11 -13.07 33.27
C GLU A 80 -13.09 -11.94 33.48
N LEU A 81 -13.52 -10.86 34.11
CA LEU A 81 -12.67 -9.73 34.49
C LEU A 81 -11.93 -10.05 35.80
N GLY A 82 -10.60 -9.90 35.77
CA GLY A 82 -9.74 -10.09 36.93
C GLY A 82 -9.69 -8.86 37.84
N ALA A 83 -8.90 -8.96 38.92
CA ALA A 83 -8.56 -7.80 39.75
C ALA A 83 -7.62 -6.85 39.00
N ASP A 84 -7.57 -5.58 39.42
CA ASP A 84 -6.76 -4.53 38.75
C ASP A 84 -5.26 -4.87 38.67
N GLU A 85 -4.75 -5.63 39.65
CA GLU A 85 -3.35 -6.09 39.72
C GLU A 85 -2.99 -7.12 38.64
N ALA A 86 -3.99 -7.83 38.10
CA ALA A 86 -3.77 -8.80 37.03
C ALA A 86 -3.43 -8.10 35.69
N TYR A 87 -3.72 -6.81 35.57
CA TYR A 87 -3.50 -6.04 34.37
C TYR A 87 -2.22 -5.19 34.47
N PRO A 88 -1.49 -4.98 33.35
CA PRO A 88 -0.30 -4.15 33.35
C PRO A 88 -0.57 -2.70 33.77
N SER A 89 0.38 -2.06 34.46
CA SER A 89 0.23 -0.69 34.98
C SER A 89 -0.06 0.36 33.89
N TRP A 90 0.53 0.20 32.70
CA TRP A 90 0.35 1.13 31.59
C TRP A 90 -1.11 1.23 31.11
N LEU A 91 -1.96 0.24 31.39
CA LEU A 91 -3.39 0.29 31.05
C LEU A 91 -4.09 1.47 31.74
N TRP A 92 -3.69 1.74 32.98
CA TRP A 92 -4.24 2.81 33.81
C TRP A 92 -3.63 4.18 33.52
N GLU A 93 -2.54 4.23 32.76
CA GLU A 93 -1.87 5.45 32.33
C GLU A 93 -2.40 5.97 30.98
N LEU A 94 -3.27 5.21 30.30
CA LEU A 94 -3.81 5.58 29.00
C LEU A 94 -4.79 6.78 29.09
N PRO A 95 -4.67 7.79 28.21
CA PRO A 95 -5.57 8.93 28.21
C PRO A 95 -6.96 8.56 27.67
N LEU A 96 -7.99 8.72 28.51
CA LEU A 96 -9.39 8.46 28.15
C LEU A 96 -10.02 9.59 27.32
N ASN A 97 -9.53 10.82 27.47
CA ASN A 97 -10.15 12.03 26.91
C ASN A 97 -9.71 12.35 25.46
N GLY A 98 -9.25 11.33 24.71
CA GLY A 98 -8.73 11.51 23.35
C GLY A 98 -7.31 12.09 23.31
N PRO A 99 -6.75 12.34 22.11
CA PRO A 99 -5.41 12.89 21.98
C PRO A 99 -5.34 14.33 22.53
N PRO A 100 -4.26 14.69 23.24
CA PRO A 100 -4.08 16.04 23.78
C PRO A 100 -4.04 17.09 22.66
N PRO A 101 -4.39 18.36 22.95
CA PRO A 101 -4.26 19.44 21.99
C PRO A 101 -2.79 19.69 21.66
N LEU A 102 -2.54 20.15 20.43
CA LEU A 102 -1.19 20.36 19.90
C LEU A 102 -0.34 21.33 20.76
N SER A 103 -0.96 22.26 21.50
CA SER A 103 -0.27 23.20 22.39
C SER A 103 0.34 22.57 23.63
N GLU A 104 -0.16 21.41 24.05
CA GLU A 104 0.30 20.67 25.24
C GLU A 104 1.29 19.56 24.87
N MET A 105 1.41 19.24 23.58
CA MET A 105 2.29 18.19 23.08
C MET A 105 3.73 18.70 22.95
N ASP A 106 4.69 17.83 23.29
CA ASP A 106 6.12 18.13 23.19
C ASP A 106 6.62 18.04 21.73
N PRO A 107 7.22 19.12 21.17
CA PRO A 107 7.75 19.14 19.80
C PRO A 107 8.87 18.13 19.51
N GLU A 108 9.57 17.65 20.53
CA GLU A 108 10.64 16.65 20.36
C GLU A 108 10.07 15.24 20.15
N THR A 109 8.76 15.05 20.33
CA THR A 109 8.08 13.77 20.18
C THR A 109 7.50 13.59 18.76
N PRO A 110 7.55 12.38 18.16
CA PRO A 110 6.96 12.14 16.85
C PRO A 110 5.43 12.37 16.81
N GLN A 111 4.74 12.14 17.93
CA GLN A 111 3.29 12.31 18.05
C GLN A 111 2.85 13.75 17.78
N TYR A 112 3.65 14.74 18.19
CA TYR A 112 3.41 16.15 17.89
C TYR A 112 3.37 16.40 16.37
N TRP A 113 4.37 15.89 15.65
CA TRP A 113 4.50 16.10 14.21
C TRP A 113 3.43 15.37 13.42
N GLU A 114 3.02 14.17 13.82
CA GLU A 114 1.88 13.47 13.22
C GLU A 114 0.57 14.25 13.39
N SER A 115 0.36 14.82 14.57
CA SER A 115 -0.83 15.63 14.88
C SER A 115 -0.83 16.95 14.09
N LEU A 116 0.32 17.62 14.00
CA LEU A 116 0.51 18.82 13.17
C LEU A 116 0.26 18.52 11.69
N HIS A 117 0.82 17.42 11.18
CA HIS A 117 0.65 17.00 9.80
C HIS A 117 -0.82 16.72 9.47
N ARG A 118 -1.52 15.98 10.34
CA ARG A 118 -2.96 15.73 10.21
C ARG A 118 -3.74 17.05 10.16
N ARG A 119 -3.43 18.01 11.03
CA ARG A 119 -4.07 19.34 11.05
C ARG A 119 -3.81 20.13 9.76
N ALA A 120 -2.59 20.07 9.22
CA ALA A 120 -2.23 20.71 7.97
C ALA A 120 -3.03 20.13 6.79
N LEU A 121 -3.15 18.80 6.70
CA LEU A 121 -3.97 18.12 5.68
C LEU A 121 -5.44 18.51 5.78
N LEU A 122 -6.01 18.52 6.99
CA LEU A 122 -7.39 18.93 7.20
C LEU A 122 -7.63 20.39 6.78
N ASN A 123 -6.70 21.28 7.13
CA ASN A 123 -6.76 22.68 6.70
C ASN A 123 -6.68 22.81 5.18
N GLN A 124 -5.75 22.11 4.53
CA GLN A 124 -5.64 22.08 3.07
C GLN A 124 -6.92 21.57 2.42
N ASN A 125 -7.53 20.50 2.94
CA ASN A 125 -8.80 19.98 2.43
C ASN A 125 -9.93 21.01 2.56
N LYS A 126 -10.00 21.73 3.68
CA LYS A 126 -10.97 22.82 3.91
C LYS A 126 -10.77 23.99 2.93
N LEU A 127 -9.52 24.38 2.68
CA LEU A 127 -9.21 25.43 1.71
C LEU A 127 -9.58 25.00 0.29
N LEU A 128 -9.28 23.76 -0.08
CA LEU A 128 -9.63 23.19 -1.38
C LEU A 128 -11.13 22.99 -1.58
N SER A 129 -11.89 22.68 -0.51
CA SER A 129 -13.35 22.58 -0.61
C SER A 129 -14.00 23.93 -0.85
N ASN A 130 -13.43 25.00 -0.28
CA ASN A 130 -13.92 26.37 -0.41
C ASN A 130 -13.41 27.08 -1.66
N ALA A 131 -12.36 26.55 -2.31
CA ALA A 131 -11.82 27.12 -3.52
C ALA A 131 -12.84 27.08 -4.68
N PRO A 132 -12.93 28.14 -5.50
CA PRO A 132 -13.86 28.18 -6.63
C PRO A 132 -13.55 27.05 -7.60
N LYS A 133 -14.57 26.24 -7.91
CA LYS A 133 -14.46 25.13 -8.87
C LYS A 133 -14.49 25.70 -10.28
N VAL A 134 -13.33 25.73 -10.95
CA VAL A 134 -13.24 26.07 -12.37
C VAL A 134 -14.13 25.11 -13.17
N LYS A 135 -15.09 25.64 -13.93
CA LYS A 135 -15.90 24.87 -14.88
C LYS A 135 -14.98 24.44 -16.03
N LEU A 136 -14.50 23.21 -15.98
CA LEU A 136 -13.68 22.63 -17.05
C LEU A 136 -14.58 22.07 -18.15
N ARG A 137 -14.15 22.15 -19.41
CA ARG A 137 -14.83 21.49 -20.53
C ARG A 137 -14.64 19.98 -20.43
N ILE A 138 -15.48 19.22 -21.14
CA ILE A 138 -15.43 17.76 -21.20
C ILE A 138 -14.00 17.32 -21.62
N ASN A 139 -13.41 16.34 -20.93
CA ASN A 139 -12.03 15.82 -21.06
C ASN A 139 -10.85 16.70 -20.60
N GLU A 140 -11.07 17.95 -20.16
CA GLU A 140 -9.97 18.81 -19.65
C GLU A 140 -9.50 18.42 -18.25
N LYS A 141 -10.37 17.78 -17.46
CA LYS A 141 -10.06 17.31 -16.10
C LYS A 141 -8.89 16.31 -16.09
N GLU A 142 -8.85 15.41 -17.06
CA GLU A 142 -7.76 14.42 -17.17
C GLU A 142 -6.46 15.05 -17.64
N LYS A 143 -6.52 15.99 -18.60
CA LYS A 143 -5.35 16.76 -19.04
C LYS A 143 -4.75 17.55 -17.88
N LEU A 144 -5.59 18.21 -17.07
CA LEU A 144 -5.16 18.94 -15.88
C LEU A 144 -4.56 18.02 -14.82
N ARG A 145 -5.11 16.81 -14.63
CA ARG A 145 -4.54 15.81 -13.71
C ARG A 145 -3.15 15.37 -14.18
N LYS A 146 -2.98 15.07 -15.47
CA LYS A 146 -1.68 14.72 -16.07
C LYS A 146 -0.66 15.86 -15.91
N LEU A 147 -1.07 17.10 -16.19
CA LEU A 147 -0.24 18.30 -16.00
C LEU A 147 0.16 18.51 -14.54
N LYS A 148 -0.75 18.32 -13.58
CA LYS A 148 -0.43 18.40 -12.14
C LYS A 148 0.57 17.33 -11.72
N ALA A 149 0.42 16.10 -12.20
CA ALA A 149 1.37 15.01 -11.94
C ALA A 149 2.75 15.30 -12.52
N LEU A 150 2.82 15.81 -13.76
CA LEU A 150 4.06 16.23 -14.40
C LEU A 150 4.71 17.41 -13.68
N ARG A 151 3.93 18.44 -13.31
CA ARG A 151 4.42 19.59 -12.53
C ARG A 151 5.00 19.15 -11.19
N PHE A 152 4.33 18.23 -10.48
CA PHE A 152 4.84 17.70 -9.23
C PHE A 152 6.16 16.94 -9.43
N ARG A 153 6.25 16.10 -10.47
CA ARG A 153 7.49 15.39 -10.83
C ARG A 153 8.64 16.34 -11.21
N ALA A 154 8.36 17.39 -11.98
CA ALA A 154 9.35 18.38 -12.38
C ALA A 154 9.79 19.26 -11.21
N LEU A 155 8.86 19.70 -10.36
CA LEU A 155 9.18 20.48 -9.15
C LEU A 155 9.79 19.65 -8.03
N ALA A 156 9.59 18.33 -8.01
CA ALA A 156 10.26 17.46 -7.06
C ALA A 156 11.78 17.58 -7.21
N ALA A 157 12.31 17.70 -8.43
CA ALA A 157 13.74 17.93 -8.66
C ALA A 157 14.27 19.27 -8.08
N TYR A 158 13.40 20.25 -7.84
CA TYR A 158 13.78 21.58 -7.33
C TYR A 158 13.48 21.79 -5.84
N ARG A 159 12.58 20.99 -5.23
CA ARG A 159 12.10 21.19 -3.84
C ARG A 159 12.21 19.96 -2.94
N TYR A 160 12.43 18.78 -3.53
CA TYR A 160 12.85 17.58 -2.83
C TYR A 160 14.29 17.36 -3.27
N ASP A 161 15.24 17.54 -2.35
CA ASP A 161 16.60 17.05 -2.56
C ASP A 161 16.65 15.62 -1.98
N PRO A 162 16.41 14.55 -2.78
CA PRO A 162 16.57 13.18 -2.32
C PRO A 162 18.03 12.76 -2.16
N GLY A 163 19.00 13.69 -2.23
CA GLY A 163 20.42 13.40 -2.13
C GLY A 163 21.02 12.80 -3.39
N VAL A 164 20.40 13.00 -4.56
CA VAL A 164 20.94 12.52 -5.85
C VAL A 164 21.62 13.70 -6.55
N PRO A 165 22.95 13.66 -6.77
CA PRO A 165 23.68 14.79 -7.33
C PRO A 165 23.20 15.13 -8.75
N LEU A 166 23.08 16.44 -9.06
CA LEU A 166 22.54 16.99 -10.32
C LEU A 166 23.01 16.29 -11.61
N ARG A 167 24.25 15.79 -11.62
CA ARG A 167 24.86 15.10 -12.78
C ARG A 167 24.08 13.86 -13.21
N GLU A 168 23.55 13.09 -12.26
CA GLU A 168 22.87 11.83 -12.58
C GLU A 168 21.47 12.07 -13.19
N TYR A 169 20.86 13.21 -12.89
CA TYR A 169 19.54 13.58 -13.43
C TYR A 169 19.61 13.96 -14.92
N GLU A 170 20.63 14.72 -15.31
CA GLU A 170 20.88 15.09 -16.71
C GLU A 170 21.17 13.85 -17.57
N GLU A 171 21.91 12.88 -17.03
CA GLU A 171 22.17 11.62 -17.72
C GLU A 171 20.92 10.76 -17.88
N GLN A 172 19.98 10.80 -16.93
CA GLN A 172 18.70 10.11 -17.03
C GLN A 172 17.76 10.73 -18.06
N LEU A 173 17.75 12.05 -18.22
CA LEU A 173 16.98 12.73 -19.28
C LEU A 173 17.49 12.35 -20.68
N LYS A 174 18.82 12.35 -20.86
CA LYS A 174 19.51 11.85 -22.06
C LYS A 174 19.19 10.39 -22.36
N ARG A 175 19.20 9.53 -21.33
CA ARG A 175 18.85 8.10 -21.46
C ARG A 175 17.41 7.87 -21.89
N ASN A 176 16.49 8.69 -21.38
CA ASN A 176 15.06 8.57 -21.66
C ASN A 176 14.61 9.35 -22.91
N ARG A 177 15.52 10.05 -23.60
CA ARG A 177 15.23 10.94 -24.75
C ARG A 177 14.11 11.95 -24.42
N LEU A 178 14.24 12.60 -23.27
CA LEU A 178 13.31 13.64 -22.81
C LEU A 178 13.94 15.04 -22.86
N ASP A 179 15.08 15.16 -23.55
CA ASP A 179 15.78 16.42 -23.83
C ASP A 179 15.13 17.20 -24.98
#